data_AF-A0A8G1VIP1-F1
#
_entry.id   AF-A0A8G1VIP1-F1
#
_cell.length_a   1.000
_cell.length_b   1.000
_cell.length_c   1.000
_cell.angle_alpha   90.00
_cell.angle_beta   90.00
_cell.angle_gamma   90.00
#
_symmetry.space_group_name_H-M   'P 1'
#
loop_
_entity.id
_entity.type
_entity.pdbx_description
1 polymer ?
#
loop_
_entity_poly.entity_id
_entity_poly.type
_entity_poly.pdbx_seq_one_letter_code
_entity_poly.pdbx_strand_id
1 'polypeptide(L)'
;MQPTQAVKQTPPYFWGNTSVMVGSGLQKLRSMFEAINESSTLNITHCSVVNLKLLPELQQWQIDQRHNGWILLSKGNGLARVPEKVVELLNPRDWPEPLLTRAALFGSGLFNMLCGAHDAHTLYSSYCADMIFCWEHAYHLVFPDFVKTLEQAIHDTHALVTPGGRDRRTAADLALRYMREKTSLEEQYVTQLSGKVARVNRDQALPLWICESSIWPCGVEAIARGFDCAATAHDLMQSVPLTDIVDVGSDILNSELLNALPVYDACAYNSARMLTERWSDPCAKAVMVLYPWHILNGRHNFLRRALLGYPKARKTYTCQKGADFGETFDRNYRTTGFSRPLQNACNGHVYCDHIQQQLQSWSCPKPQCRNFRFPSSSLTLQFG
;
A
#
# COMPACT_ATOMS: atom_id res chain seq x y z
N MET A 1 20.60 10.35 29.79
CA MET A 1 20.75 9.38 28.69
C MET A 1 21.69 9.98 27.67
N GLN A 2 22.86 9.37 27.45
CA GLN A 2 23.75 9.77 26.34
C GLN A 2 23.06 9.43 25.02
N PRO A 3 23.23 10.24 23.97
CA PRO A 3 22.71 9.91 22.65
C PRO A 3 23.50 8.70 22.13
N THR A 4 22.81 7.56 22.00
CA THR A 4 23.32 6.38 21.31
C THR A 4 23.68 6.81 19.90
N GLN A 5 24.97 6.68 19.53
CA GLN A 5 25.41 6.87 18.15
C GLN A 5 24.59 5.95 17.26
N ALA A 6 23.90 6.54 16.27
CA ALA A 6 23.19 5.78 15.26
C ALA A 6 24.21 4.90 14.54
N VAL A 7 24.12 3.58 14.75
CA VAL A 7 24.86 2.61 13.96
C VAL A 7 24.42 2.82 12.52
N LYS A 8 25.34 3.25 11.64
CA LYS A 8 25.10 3.27 10.19
C LYS A 8 24.83 1.82 9.77
N GLN A 9 23.56 1.43 9.73
CA GLN A 9 23.16 0.20 9.08
C GLN A 9 23.57 0.32 7.62
N THR A 10 24.37 -0.64 7.13
CA THR A 10 24.59 -0.78 5.70
C THR A 10 23.24 -1.18 5.11
N PRO A 11 22.66 -0.40 4.19
CA PRO A 11 21.38 -0.78 3.60
C PRO A 11 21.55 -2.17 2.97
N PRO A 12 20.56 -3.08 3.09
CA PRO A 12 20.57 -4.34 2.36
C PRO A 12 20.91 -4.06 0.89
N TYR A 13 21.59 -4.99 0.22
CA TYR A 13 22.01 -4.88 -1.19
C TYR A 13 20.96 -4.23 -2.11
N PHE A 14 19.69 -4.51 -1.80
CA PHE A 14 18.49 -3.94 -2.38
C PHE A 14 18.41 -2.39 -2.41
N TRP A 15 18.69 -1.73 -1.29
CA TRP A 15 18.60 -0.27 -1.14
C TRP A 15 19.88 0.46 -1.52
N GLY A 16 21.01 -0.26 -1.60
CA GLY A 16 22.30 0.31 -1.99
C GLY A 16 22.34 0.79 -3.44
N ASN A 17 21.44 0.31 -4.31
CA ASN A 17 21.31 0.77 -5.69
C ASN A 17 19.87 0.61 -6.22
N THR A 18 19.05 1.63 -6.00
CA THR A 18 17.63 1.67 -6.44
C THR A 18 17.48 1.60 -7.97
N SER A 19 18.47 2.07 -8.73
CA SER A 19 18.48 1.94 -10.20
C SER A 19 18.60 0.49 -10.65
N VAL A 20 19.47 -0.30 -10.01
CA VAL A 20 19.61 -1.74 -10.28
C VAL A 20 18.34 -2.51 -9.89
N MET A 21 17.71 -2.14 -8.77
CA MET A 21 16.42 -2.69 -8.35
C MET A 21 15.36 -2.47 -9.44
N VAL A 22 15.15 -1.22 -9.86
CA VAL A 22 14.14 -0.89 -10.89
C VAL A 22 14.47 -1.53 -12.23
N GLY A 23 15.75 -1.55 -12.63
CA GLY A 23 16.19 -2.24 -13.84
C GLY A 23 15.88 -3.75 -13.81
N SER A 24 16.12 -4.40 -12.67
CA SER A 24 15.79 -5.82 -12.47
C SER A 24 14.29 -6.07 -12.47
N GLY A 25 13.52 -5.19 -11.82
CA GLY A 25 12.06 -5.22 -11.81
C GLY A 25 11.48 -5.10 -13.22
N LEU A 26 11.93 -4.12 -14.00
CA LEU A 26 11.50 -3.91 -15.39
C LEU A 26 11.89 -5.08 -16.30
N GLN A 27 13.12 -5.58 -16.20
CA GLN A 27 13.53 -6.75 -16.97
C GLN A 27 12.63 -7.94 -16.67
N LYS A 28 12.30 -8.16 -15.39
CA LYS A 28 11.45 -9.26 -14.98
C LYS A 28 10.01 -9.05 -15.47
N LEU A 29 9.47 -7.84 -15.34
CA LEU A 29 8.15 -7.47 -15.83
C LEU A 29 8.02 -7.76 -17.33
N ARG A 30 8.95 -7.25 -18.15
CA ARG A 30 8.98 -7.52 -19.60
C ARG A 30 8.98 -9.02 -19.91
N SER A 31 9.83 -9.79 -19.24
CA SER A 31 9.90 -11.24 -19.45
C SER A 31 8.59 -11.97 -19.14
N MET A 32 7.78 -11.44 -18.20
CA MET A 32 6.46 -12.01 -17.90
C MET A 32 5.45 -11.71 -19.00
N PHE A 33 5.42 -10.46 -19.48
CA PHE A 33 4.53 -10.07 -20.57
C PHE A 33 4.86 -10.78 -21.89
N GLU A 34 6.15 -10.90 -22.22
CA GLU A 34 6.60 -11.65 -23.40
C GLU A 34 6.16 -13.12 -23.36
N ALA A 35 6.26 -13.75 -22.18
CA ALA A 35 5.86 -15.14 -21.98
C ALA A 35 4.35 -15.41 -22.14
N ILE A 36 3.50 -14.38 -22.15
CA ILE A 36 2.06 -14.54 -22.45
C ILE A 36 1.88 -15.14 -23.85
N ASN A 37 2.69 -14.69 -24.82
CA ASN A 37 2.65 -15.13 -26.21
C ASN A 37 3.21 -16.56 -26.40
N GLU A 38 4.10 -17.00 -25.51
CA GLU A 38 4.83 -18.28 -25.63
C GLU A 38 4.07 -19.48 -25.04
N SER A 39 3.03 -19.23 -24.26
CA SER A 39 2.32 -20.23 -23.42
C SER A 39 1.57 -21.34 -24.19
N SER A 40 1.65 -21.38 -25.52
CA SER A 40 0.94 -22.34 -26.38
C SER A 40 1.70 -23.64 -26.66
N THR A 41 3.01 -23.74 -26.37
CA THR A 41 3.85 -24.86 -26.87
C THR A 41 4.89 -25.47 -25.92
N LEU A 42 5.07 -24.95 -24.69
CA LEU A 42 6.16 -25.40 -23.79
C LEU A 42 5.66 -26.18 -22.56
N ASN A 43 6.51 -27.10 -22.08
CA ASN A 43 6.29 -27.92 -20.87
C ASN A 43 5.86 -27.06 -19.66
N ILE A 44 4.71 -27.43 -19.08
CA ILE A 44 3.98 -26.71 -18.01
C ILE A 44 4.84 -26.40 -16.78
N THR A 45 5.91 -27.17 -16.53
CA THR A 45 6.78 -27.03 -15.35
C THR A 45 7.69 -25.80 -15.37
N HIS A 46 7.94 -25.19 -16.54
CA HIS A 46 8.84 -24.03 -16.67
C HIS A 46 8.14 -22.72 -17.11
N CYS A 47 6.81 -22.71 -17.24
CA CYS A 47 6.09 -21.52 -17.68
C CYS A 47 6.11 -20.43 -16.59
N SER A 48 6.61 -19.24 -16.93
CA SER A 48 6.66 -18.06 -16.05
C SER A 48 5.29 -17.41 -15.87
N VAL A 49 4.33 -17.70 -16.76
CA VAL A 49 2.95 -17.25 -16.69
C VAL A 49 2.02 -18.46 -16.75
N VAL A 50 1.06 -18.53 -15.84
CA VAL A 50 0.07 -19.61 -15.79
C VAL A 50 -1.32 -19.06 -16.04
N ASN A 51 -2.19 -19.88 -16.63
CA ASN A 51 -3.61 -19.59 -16.72
C ASN A 51 -4.27 -20.10 -15.44
N LEU A 52 -4.66 -19.19 -14.54
CA LEU A 52 -5.49 -19.55 -13.40
C LEU A 52 -6.94 -19.71 -13.85
N LYS A 53 -7.57 -20.78 -13.35
CA LYS A 53 -8.99 -21.02 -13.45
C LYS A 53 -9.53 -21.29 -12.06
N LEU A 54 -10.72 -20.77 -11.78
CA LEU A 54 -11.43 -21.16 -10.57
C LEU A 54 -11.83 -22.63 -10.66
N LEU A 55 -11.86 -23.30 -9.52
CA LEU A 55 -12.49 -24.63 -9.42
C LEU A 55 -13.98 -24.51 -9.81
N PRO A 56 -14.59 -25.55 -10.42
CA PRO A 56 -15.98 -25.48 -10.88
C PRO A 56 -16.96 -25.00 -9.81
N GLU A 57 -16.81 -25.45 -8.56
CA GLU A 57 -17.65 -25.04 -7.44
C GLU A 57 -17.52 -23.54 -7.11
N LEU A 58 -16.30 -23.00 -7.15
CA LEU A 58 -16.04 -21.58 -6.93
C LEU A 58 -16.51 -20.71 -8.09
N GLN A 59 -16.38 -21.24 -9.31
CA GLN A 59 -16.92 -20.61 -10.51
C GLN A 59 -18.45 -20.52 -10.44
N GLN A 60 -19.12 -21.61 -10.02
CA GLN A 60 -20.57 -21.64 -9.82
C GLN A 60 -20.99 -20.67 -8.71
N TRP A 61 -20.32 -20.72 -7.56
CA TRP A 61 -20.59 -19.81 -6.45
C TRP A 61 -20.47 -18.34 -6.89
N GLN A 62 -19.46 -17.98 -7.69
CA GLN A 62 -19.30 -16.63 -8.25
C GLN A 62 -20.47 -16.25 -9.17
N ILE A 63 -20.91 -17.17 -10.03
CA ILE A 63 -22.08 -16.97 -10.91
C ILE A 63 -23.33 -16.69 -10.06
N ASP A 64 -23.54 -17.46 -8.99
CA ASP A 64 -24.68 -17.30 -8.09
C ASP A 64 -24.65 -15.94 -7.37
N GLN A 65 -23.49 -15.48 -6.92
CA GLN A 65 -23.37 -14.13 -6.33
C GLN A 65 -23.80 -13.05 -7.33
N ARG A 66 -23.36 -13.16 -8.60
CA ARG A 66 -23.72 -12.21 -9.65
C ARG A 66 -25.22 -12.25 -9.96
N HIS A 67 -25.83 -13.43 -10.04
CA HIS A 67 -27.27 -13.57 -10.23
C HIS A 67 -28.08 -12.95 -9.08
N ASN A 68 -27.58 -13.02 -7.84
CA ASN A 68 -28.20 -12.39 -6.68
C ASN A 68 -27.97 -10.87 -6.60
N GLY A 69 -27.37 -10.25 -7.62
CA GLY A 69 -27.05 -8.83 -7.64
C GLY A 69 -25.88 -8.45 -6.73
N TRP A 70 -25.15 -9.42 -6.19
CA TRP A 70 -23.95 -9.19 -5.38
C TRP A 70 -22.72 -9.02 -6.28
N ILE A 71 -22.84 -8.07 -7.20
CA ILE A 71 -21.79 -7.70 -8.15
C ILE A 71 -20.91 -6.63 -7.51
N LEU A 72 -19.59 -6.76 -7.69
CA LEU A 72 -18.65 -5.72 -7.29
C LEU A 72 -18.90 -4.48 -8.17
N LEU A 73 -19.24 -3.34 -7.57
CA LEU A 73 -19.25 -2.07 -8.29
C LEU A 73 -17.83 -1.72 -8.76
N SER A 74 -17.75 -0.95 -9.85
CA SER A 74 -16.48 -0.42 -10.37
C SER A 74 -15.75 0.45 -9.32
N LYS A 75 -14.46 0.67 -9.53
CA LYS A 75 -13.62 1.57 -8.70
C LYS A 75 -14.35 2.92 -8.52
N GLY A 76 -14.48 3.37 -7.27
CA GLY A 76 -15.43 4.41 -6.83
C GLY A 76 -15.12 5.85 -7.25
N ASN A 77 -15.65 6.82 -6.50
CA ASN A 77 -15.64 8.28 -6.80
C ASN A 77 -14.26 8.95 -6.63
N GLY A 78 -13.15 8.25 -6.87
CA GLY A 78 -11.80 8.74 -6.59
C GLY A 78 -11.41 9.99 -7.39
N LEU A 79 -11.89 10.11 -8.63
CA LEU A 79 -11.69 11.29 -9.48
C LEU A 79 -12.61 12.46 -9.12
N ALA A 80 -13.62 12.25 -8.28
CA ALA A 80 -14.48 13.35 -7.85
C ALA A 80 -13.65 14.36 -7.05
N ARG A 81 -14.00 15.64 -7.20
CA ARG A 81 -13.39 16.72 -6.41
C ARG A 81 -13.63 16.49 -4.92
N VAL A 82 -12.68 16.93 -4.12
CA VAL A 82 -12.82 16.97 -2.66
C VAL A 82 -13.98 17.92 -2.27
N PRO A 83 -14.72 17.64 -1.19
CA PRO A 83 -15.78 18.53 -0.73
C PRO A 83 -15.26 19.94 -0.43
N GLU A 84 -16.03 20.99 -0.75
CA GLU A 84 -15.60 22.40 -0.58
C GLU A 84 -15.18 22.71 0.87
N LYS A 85 -15.86 22.11 1.86
CA LYS A 85 -15.48 22.23 3.27
C LYS A 85 -14.04 21.77 3.55
N VAL A 86 -13.54 20.77 2.83
CA VAL A 86 -12.15 20.30 2.95
C VAL A 86 -11.20 21.30 2.31
N VAL A 87 -11.58 21.88 1.17
CA VAL A 87 -10.84 22.97 0.51
C VAL A 87 -10.75 24.20 1.43
N GLU A 88 -11.83 24.57 2.09
CA GLU A 88 -11.84 25.67 3.06
C GLU A 88 -10.93 25.39 4.26
N LEU A 89 -10.97 24.17 4.81
CA LEU A 89 -10.20 23.80 5.99
C LEU A 89 -8.69 23.73 5.73
N LEU A 90 -8.29 23.18 4.59
CA LEU A 90 -6.88 23.03 4.23
C LEU A 90 -6.32 24.24 3.45
N ASN A 91 -7.21 25.11 2.98
CA ASN A 91 -6.93 26.23 2.09
C ASN A 91 -6.04 25.90 0.86
N PRO A 92 -6.26 24.79 0.11
CA PRO A 92 -5.46 24.44 -1.05
C PRO A 92 -6.06 25.00 -2.36
N ARG A 93 -6.73 26.16 -2.31
CA ARG A 93 -7.55 26.68 -3.44
C ARG A 93 -6.74 26.84 -4.74
N ASP A 94 -5.46 27.15 -4.61
CA ASP A 94 -4.56 27.40 -5.74
C ASP A 94 -3.78 26.14 -6.18
N TRP A 95 -4.09 24.96 -5.61
CA TRP A 95 -3.42 23.72 -6.01
C TRP A 95 -3.92 23.23 -7.37
N PRO A 96 -3.07 22.56 -8.16
CA PRO A 96 -3.48 21.92 -9.40
C PRO A 96 -4.66 20.97 -9.21
N GLU A 97 -5.60 20.96 -10.16
CA GLU A 97 -6.80 20.12 -10.14
C GLU A 97 -6.56 18.64 -9.81
N PRO A 98 -5.54 17.94 -10.35
CA PRO A 98 -5.30 16.54 -9.98
C PRO A 98 -5.10 16.33 -8.47
N LEU A 99 -4.55 17.32 -7.76
CA LEU A 99 -4.33 17.27 -6.30
C LEU A 99 -5.61 17.49 -5.48
N LEU A 100 -6.68 17.97 -6.12
CA LEU A 100 -7.96 18.28 -5.49
C LEU A 100 -9.01 17.19 -5.73
N THR A 101 -8.59 16.03 -6.24
CA THR A 101 -9.43 14.84 -6.31
C THR A 101 -9.43 14.11 -4.96
N ARG A 102 -10.51 13.38 -4.65
CA ARG A 102 -10.63 12.62 -3.39
C ARG A 102 -9.55 11.56 -3.27
N ALA A 103 -9.22 10.88 -4.37
CA ALA A 103 -8.19 9.86 -4.36
C ALA A 103 -6.80 10.46 -4.11
N ALA A 104 -6.47 11.59 -4.73
CA ALA A 104 -5.20 12.26 -4.50
C ALA A 104 -5.07 12.79 -3.07
N LEU A 105 -6.04 13.59 -2.61
CA LEU A 105 -5.93 14.30 -1.34
C LEU A 105 -5.98 13.34 -0.15
N PHE A 106 -6.94 12.41 -0.14
CA PHE A 106 -7.04 11.43 0.95
C PHE A 106 -6.06 10.26 0.81
N GLY A 107 -5.41 10.14 -0.35
CA GLY A 107 -4.35 9.16 -0.62
C GLY A 107 -3.00 9.80 -0.43
N SER A 108 -2.34 10.14 -1.53
CA SER A 108 -0.99 10.72 -1.54
C SER A 108 -0.86 11.95 -0.63
N GLY A 109 -1.87 12.81 -0.54
CA GLY A 109 -1.85 14.00 0.33
C GLY A 109 -1.81 13.64 1.81
N LEU A 110 -2.78 12.85 2.29
CA LEU A 110 -2.87 12.42 3.69
C LEU A 110 -1.68 11.58 4.12
N PHE A 111 -1.20 10.70 3.25
CA PHE A 111 0.01 9.92 3.47
C PHE A 111 1.22 10.84 3.71
N ASN A 112 1.42 11.86 2.87
CA ASN A 112 2.51 12.82 3.05
C ASN A 112 2.39 13.59 4.36
N MET A 113 1.18 14.03 4.71
CA MET A 113 0.91 14.70 5.99
C MET A 113 1.27 13.82 7.19
N LEU A 114 1.04 12.51 7.11
CA LEU A 114 1.31 11.56 8.20
C LEU A 114 2.77 11.13 8.29
N CYS A 115 3.46 11.00 7.15
CA CYS A 115 4.91 10.78 7.12
C CYS A 115 5.68 12.00 7.63
N GLY A 116 5.10 13.19 7.43
CA GLY A 116 5.75 14.46 7.71
C GLY A 116 6.83 14.80 6.69
N ALA A 117 7.16 16.08 6.62
CA ALA A 117 8.23 16.60 5.78
C ALA A 117 9.08 17.59 6.57
N HIS A 118 10.20 18.01 5.97
CA HIS A 118 11.09 19.01 6.58
C HIS A 118 10.38 20.34 6.85
N ASP A 119 9.58 20.80 5.89
CA ASP A 119 8.77 22.02 5.95
C ASP A 119 7.55 21.90 5.02
N ALA A 120 6.72 22.94 5.00
CA ALA A 120 5.49 22.96 4.20
C ALA A 120 5.75 22.92 2.68
N HIS A 121 6.86 23.51 2.20
CA HIS A 121 7.20 23.49 0.77
C HIS A 121 7.58 22.06 0.35
N THR A 122 8.43 21.42 1.13
CA THR A 122 8.85 20.03 0.93
C THR A 122 7.66 19.07 1.05
N LEU A 123 6.70 19.36 1.93
CA LEU A 123 5.46 18.59 2.05
C LEU A 123 4.64 18.65 0.76
N TYR A 124 4.38 19.86 0.24
CA TYR A 124 3.64 20.05 -1.01
C TYR A 124 4.37 19.41 -2.19
N SER A 125 5.67 19.65 -2.31
CA SER A 125 6.52 19.04 -3.33
C SER A 125 6.50 17.51 -3.27
N SER A 126 6.52 16.93 -2.07
CA SER A 126 6.45 15.48 -1.90
C SER A 126 5.07 14.92 -2.24
N TYR A 127 4.00 15.64 -1.89
CA TYR A 127 2.65 15.29 -2.34
C TYR A 127 2.58 15.26 -3.87
N CYS A 128 3.07 16.30 -4.54
CA CYS A 128 3.15 16.35 -5.99
C CYS A 128 3.98 15.18 -6.55
N ALA A 129 5.16 14.88 -5.99
CA ALA A 129 6.00 13.79 -6.48
C ALA A 129 5.32 12.41 -6.35
N ASP A 130 4.63 12.13 -5.24
CA ASP A 130 3.98 10.83 -5.04
C ASP A 130 2.63 10.70 -5.73
N MET A 131 2.19 11.71 -6.47
CA MET A 131 1.09 11.57 -7.41
C MET A 131 1.42 10.57 -8.53
N ILE A 132 2.68 10.09 -8.64
CA ILE A 132 3.06 8.93 -9.47
C ILE A 132 2.15 7.72 -9.19
N PHE A 133 1.69 7.52 -7.95
CA PHE A 133 0.69 6.49 -7.63
C PHE A 133 -0.56 6.59 -8.50
N CYS A 134 -1.03 7.81 -8.77
CA CYS A 134 -2.20 8.05 -9.60
C CYS A 134 -1.96 7.84 -11.10
N TRP A 135 -0.73 7.52 -11.53
CA TRP A 135 -0.44 7.11 -12.90
C TRP A 135 -1.24 5.86 -13.29
N GLU A 136 -1.32 4.87 -12.39
CA GLU A 136 -2.13 3.63 -12.56
C GLU A 136 -3.64 3.91 -12.61
N HIS A 137 -4.04 5.14 -12.28
CA HIS A 137 -5.43 5.58 -12.31
C HIS A 137 -5.68 6.52 -13.49
N ALA A 138 -4.78 6.48 -14.48
CA ALA A 138 -4.87 7.23 -15.73
C ALA A 138 -4.95 8.76 -15.55
N TYR A 139 -4.42 9.30 -14.44
CA TYR A 139 -4.44 10.75 -14.22
C TYR A 139 -3.70 11.52 -15.33
N HIS A 140 -2.67 10.90 -15.91
CA HIS A 140 -1.93 11.43 -17.04
C HIS A 140 -2.76 11.59 -18.33
N LEU A 141 -3.89 10.86 -18.45
CA LEU A 141 -4.83 10.99 -19.57
C LEU A 141 -5.95 12.00 -19.28
N VAL A 142 -6.26 12.22 -18.00
CA VAL A 142 -7.41 13.05 -17.57
C VAL A 142 -7.00 14.49 -17.30
N PHE A 143 -5.81 14.71 -16.74
CA PHE A 143 -5.37 16.02 -16.26
C PHE A 143 -4.15 16.50 -17.06
N PRO A 144 -4.28 17.57 -17.87
CA PRO A 144 -3.19 18.07 -18.71
C PRO A 144 -1.93 18.46 -17.92
N ASP A 145 -2.10 19.05 -16.74
CA ASP A 145 -0.99 19.52 -15.90
C ASP A 145 -0.36 18.42 -15.03
N PHE A 146 -0.86 17.18 -15.06
CA PHE A 146 -0.42 16.12 -14.17
C PHE A 146 1.07 15.80 -14.35
N VAL A 147 1.50 15.51 -15.57
CA VAL A 147 2.90 15.14 -15.85
C VAL A 147 3.84 16.29 -15.50
N LYS A 148 3.46 17.52 -15.86
CA LYS A 148 4.23 18.72 -15.51
C LYS A 148 4.37 18.89 -14.00
N THR A 149 3.30 18.67 -13.24
CA THR A 149 3.31 18.76 -11.77
C THR A 149 4.26 17.73 -11.16
N LEU A 150 4.27 16.49 -11.66
CA LEU A 150 5.21 15.45 -11.23
C LEU A 150 6.66 15.86 -11.50
N GLU A 151 6.96 16.25 -12.74
CA GLU A 151 8.33 16.54 -13.17
C GLU A 151 8.90 17.76 -12.43
N GLN A 152 8.09 18.80 -12.20
CA GLN A 152 8.51 19.96 -11.39
C GLN A 152 8.83 19.57 -9.95
N ALA A 153 8.01 18.71 -9.34
CA ALA A 153 8.23 18.25 -7.98
C ALA A 153 9.47 17.35 -7.85
N ILE A 154 9.72 16.48 -8.84
CA ILE A 154 10.92 15.63 -8.92
C ILE A 154 12.20 16.48 -8.96
N HIS A 155 12.17 17.63 -9.62
CA HIS A 155 13.32 18.52 -9.79
C HIS A 155 13.32 19.73 -8.84
N ASP A 156 12.49 19.72 -7.80
CA ASP A 156 12.39 20.83 -6.85
C ASP A 156 13.69 21.01 -6.07
N THR A 157 14.39 22.11 -6.38
CA THR A 157 15.66 22.49 -5.77
C THR A 157 15.61 22.65 -4.24
N HIS A 158 14.46 23.05 -3.69
CA HIS A 158 14.28 23.18 -2.25
C HIS A 158 14.18 21.82 -1.59
N ALA A 159 13.33 20.94 -2.13
CA ALA A 159 13.21 19.58 -1.61
C ALA A 159 14.51 18.78 -1.72
N LEU A 160 15.30 18.97 -2.79
CA LEU A 160 16.56 18.26 -3.04
C LEU A 160 17.64 18.47 -1.97
N VAL A 161 17.59 19.58 -1.23
CA VAL A 161 18.56 19.88 -0.17
C VAL A 161 18.09 19.47 1.23
N THR A 162 16.86 18.99 1.36
CA THR A 162 16.34 18.50 2.64
C THR A 162 16.85 17.10 2.99
N PRO A 163 16.84 16.70 4.28
CA PRO A 163 17.25 15.36 4.71
C PRO A 163 16.45 14.24 3.98
N GLY A 164 17.14 13.43 3.19
CA GLY A 164 16.53 12.36 2.37
C GLY A 164 15.77 12.83 1.14
N GLY A 165 15.66 14.14 0.91
CA GLY A 165 14.90 14.71 -0.21
C GLY A 165 15.51 14.32 -1.56
N ARG A 166 16.84 14.40 -1.71
CA ARG A 166 17.54 13.94 -2.93
C ARG A 166 17.25 12.47 -3.24
N ASP A 167 17.32 11.61 -2.24
CA ASP A 167 17.10 10.17 -2.41
C ASP A 167 15.64 9.91 -2.82
N ARG A 168 14.67 10.57 -2.19
CA ARG A 168 13.25 10.50 -2.57
C ARG A 168 13.01 10.95 -4.00
N ARG A 169 13.61 12.07 -4.42
CA ARG A 169 13.43 12.61 -5.79
C ARG A 169 14.04 11.70 -6.85
N THR A 170 15.22 11.15 -6.57
CA THR A 170 15.85 10.13 -7.42
C THR A 170 14.98 8.88 -7.51
N ALA A 171 14.43 8.43 -6.38
CA ALA A 171 13.50 7.30 -6.34
C ALA A 171 12.20 7.59 -7.10
N ALA A 172 11.65 8.79 -6.98
CA ALA A 172 10.44 9.20 -7.70
C ALA A 172 10.65 9.21 -9.22
N ASP A 173 11.80 9.69 -9.71
CA ASP A 173 12.14 9.62 -11.14
C ASP A 173 12.19 8.17 -11.65
N LEU A 174 12.85 7.28 -10.89
CA LEU A 174 12.90 5.84 -11.19
C LEU A 174 11.51 5.18 -11.11
N ALA A 175 10.68 5.56 -10.15
CA ALA A 175 9.31 5.08 -10.02
C ALA A 175 8.48 5.51 -11.23
N LEU A 176 8.56 6.78 -11.64
CA LEU A 176 7.86 7.30 -12.82
C LEU A 176 8.27 6.53 -14.09
N ARG A 177 9.55 6.22 -14.25
CA ARG A 177 10.02 5.35 -15.34
C ARG A 177 9.38 3.97 -15.27
N TYR A 178 9.37 3.34 -14.09
CA TYR A 178 8.74 2.04 -13.90
C TYR A 178 7.27 2.06 -14.30
N MET A 179 6.51 3.05 -13.82
CA MET A 179 5.08 3.18 -14.11
C MET A 179 4.80 3.37 -15.60
N ARG A 180 5.57 4.22 -16.29
CA ARG A 180 5.43 4.43 -17.74
C ARG A 180 5.62 3.14 -18.53
N GLU A 181 6.69 2.39 -18.22
CA GLU A 181 6.97 1.13 -18.90
C GLU A 181 5.94 0.05 -18.56
N LYS A 182 5.52 -0.07 -17.30
CA LYS A 182 4.47 -0.99 -16.86
C LYS A 182 3.16 -0.71 -17.59
N THR A 183 2.66 0.53 -17.56
CA THR A 183 1.40 0.89 -18.21
C THR A 183 1.45 0.64 -19.72
N SER A 184 2.58 0.93 -20.38
CA SER A 184 2.76 0.63 -21.80
C SER A 184 2.66 -0.87 -22.11
N LEU A 185 3.23 -1.74 -21.27
CA LEU A 185 3.09 -3.19 -21.39
C LEU A 185 1.63 -3.64 -21.12
N GLU A 186 0.99 -3.10 -20.09
CA GLU A 186 -0.41 -3.42 -19.79
C GLU A 186 -1.33 -3.05 -20.95
N GLU A 187 -1.19 -1.86 -21.53
CA GLU A 187 -1.96 -1.43 -22.71
C GLU A 187 -1.74 -2.34 -23.92
N GLN A 188 -0.49 -2.75 -24.17
CA GLN A 188 -0.15 -3.64 -25.27
C GLN A 188 -0.79 -5.04 -25.12
N TYR A 189 -0.90 -5.55 -23.89
CA TYR A 189 -1.31 -6.93 -23.62
C TYR A 189 -2.70 -7.05 -23.00
N VAL A 190 -3.43 -5.96 -22.75
CA VAL A 190 -4.68 -5.92 -21.96
C VAL A 190 -5.70 -6.98 -22.36
N THR A 191 -5.84 -7.27 -23.65
CA THR A 191 -6.79 -8.26 -24.18
C THR A 191 -6.41 -9.71 -23.87
N GLN A 192 -5.17 -9.95 -23.47
CA GLN A 192 -4.57 -11.27 -23.21
C GLN A 192 -4.32 -11.54 -21.73
N LEU A 193 -4.48 -10.54 -20.85
CA LEU A 193 -4.17 -10.63 -19.41
C LEU A 193 -5.20 -11.45 -18.62
N SER A 194 -6.42 -11.62 -19.15
CA SER A 194 -7.50 -12.29 -18.41
C SER A 194 -7.11 -13.71 -17.98
N GLY A 195 -7.15 -13.96 -16.67
CA GLY A 195 -6.79 -15.25 -16.08
C GLY A 195 -5.29 -15.58 -16.09
N LYS A 196 -4.43 -14.65 -16.51
CA LYS A 196 -2.97 -14.84 -16.49
C LYS A 196 -2.41 -14.43 -15.13
N VAL A 197 -1.56 -15.27 -14.56
CA VAL A 197 -0.81 -14.95 -13.35
C VAL A 197 0.65 -15.30 -13.55
N ALA A 198 1.53 -14.34 -13.23
CA ALA A 198 2.96 -14.57 -13.25
C ALA A 198 3.40 -15.41 -12.05
N ARG A 199 4.21 -16.43 -12.29
CA ARG A 199 4.85 -17.23 -11.25
C ARG A 199 6.18 -16.57 -10.87
N VAL A 200 6.26 -16.11 -9.63
CA VAL A 200 7.48 -15.55 -9.03
C VAL A 200 7.96 -16.42 -7.89
N ASN A 201 9.28 -16.55 -7.76
CA ASN A 201 9.88 -17.02 -6.51
C ASN A 201 10.06 -15.83 -5.54
N ARG A 202 10.45 -16.12 -4.30
CA ARG A 202 10.56 -15.09 -3.26
C ARG A 202 11.56 -13.98 -3.61
N ASP A 203 12.68 -14.34 -4.24
CA ASP A 203 13.75 -13.40 -4.61
C ASP A 203 13.33 -12.48 -5.76
N GLN A 204 12.43 -12.95 -6.63
CA GLN A 204 11.81 -12.15 -7.70
C GLN A 204 10.65 -11.29 -7.18
N ALA A 205 9.86 -11.80 -6.23
CA ALA A 205 8.71 -11.09 -5.68
C ALA A 205 9.14 -9.80 -4.96
N LEU A 206 10.24 -9.84 -4.21
CA LEU A 206 10.73 -8.71 -3.43
C LEU A 206 10.99 -7.42 -4.26
N PRO A 207 11.85 -7.42 -5.30
CA PRO A 207 12.06 -6.24 -6.15
C PRO A 207 10.82 -5.82 -6.91
N LEU A 208 10.04 -6.79 -7.41
CA LEU A 208 8.81 -6.48 -8.12
C LEU A 208 7.83 -5.74 -7.21
N TRP A 209 7.54 -6.26 -6.03
CA TRP A 209 6.59 -5.64 -5.11
C TRP A 209 6.99 -4.25 -4.65
N ILE A 210 8.28 -3.99 -4.47
CA ILE A 210 8.71 -2.64 -4.12
C ILE A 210 8.59 -1.69 -5.32
N CYS A 211 8.83 -2.16 -6.54
CA CYS A 211 8.57 -1.33 -7.74
C CYS A 211 7.07 -1.11 -7.98
N GLU A 212 6.24 -2.14 -7.74
CA GLU A 212 4.77 -2.07 -7.78
C GLU A 212 4.20 -1.21 -6.64
N SER A 213 4.93 -1.09 -5.53
CA SER A 213 4.63 -0.14 -4.47
C SER A 213 5.02 1.26 -4.94
N SER A 214 4.16 1.93 -5.70
CA SER A 214 4.44 3.28 -6.23
C SER A 214 4.73 4.35 -5.16
N ILE A 215 4.59 4.01 -3.87
CA ILE A 215 4.93 4.86 -2.71
C ILE A 215 6.35 4.62 -2.19
N TRP A 216 7.13 3.71 -2.79
CA TRP A 216 8.50 3.41 -2.36
C TRP A 216 9.47 4.60 -2.26
N PRO A 217 9.30 5.74 -3.00
CA PRO A 217 10.12 6.92 -2.77
C PRO A 217 10.10 7.45 -1.33
N CYS A 218 8.99 7.30 -0.58
CA CYS A 218 8.96 7.71 0.82
C CYS A 218 9.77 6.80 1.73
N GLY A 219 9.88 5.50 1.38
CA GLY A 219 10.71 4.57 2.14
C GLY A 219 12.17 4.85 1.95
N VAL A 220 12.57 5.28 0.76
CA VAL A 220 13.93 5.76 0.52
C VAL A 220 14.24 6.98 1.39
N GLU A 221 13.32 7.94 1.48
CA GLU A 221 13.48 9.08 2.40
C GLU A 221 13.56 8.64 3.86
N ALA A 222 12.68 7.72 4.29
CA ALA A 222 12.67 7.20 5.65
C ALA A 222 14.02 6.56 6.00
N ILE A 223 14.56 5.72 5.11
CA ILE A 223 15.88 5.11 5.28
C ILE A 223 16.96 6.18 5.38
N ALA A 224 16.95 7.18 4.49
CA ALA A 224 17.90 8.30 4.53
C ALA A 224 17.79 9.13 5.82
N ARG A 225 16.60 9.17 6.44
CA ARG A 225 16.34 9.81 7.74
C ARG A 225 16.69 8.93 8.95
N GLY A 226 17.18 7.70 8.71
CA GLY A 226 17.66 6.79 9.76
C GLY A 226 16.65 5.75 10.24
N PHE A 227 15.51 5.58 9.55
CA PHE A 227 14.59 4.48 9.84
C PHE A 227 15.17 3.13 9.39
N ASP A 228 14.75 2.05 10.06
CA ASP A 228 15.27 0.71 9.79
C ASP A 228 14.90 0.26 8.36
N CYS A 229 15.93 -0.11 7.60
CA CYS A 229 15.81 -0.41 6.19
C CYS A 229 15.09 -1.74 5.89
N ALA A 230 15.20 -2.72 6.78
CA ALA A 230 14.50 -3.99 6.65
C ALA A 230 13.01 -3.82 6.98
N ALA A 231 12.71 -3.09 8.04
CA ALA A 231 11.35 -2.72 8.42
C ALA A 231 10.64 -1.89 7.34
N THR A 232 11.36 -0.91 6.76
CA THR A 232 10.85 -0.08 5.66
C THR A 232 10.54 -0.90 4.41
N ALA A 233 11.46 -1.78 4.00
CA ALA A 233 11.20 -2.68 2.87
C ALA A 233 9.99 -3.58 3.13
N HIS A 234 9.91 -4.12 4.33
CA HIS A 234 8.81 -4.96 4.74
C HIS A 234 7.46 -4.22 4.67
N ASP A 235 7.39 -2.96 5.11
CA ASP A 235 6.16 -2.15 5.00
C ASP A 235 5.77 -1.90 3.54
N LEU A 236 6.73 -1.49 2.70
CA LEU A 236 6.47 -1.25 1.28
C LEU A 236 6.02 -2.53 0.57
N MET A 237 6.64 -3.67 0.90
CA MET A 237 6.19 -4.97 0.42
C MET A 237 4.76 -5.28 0.82
N GLN A 238 4.29 -4.79 1.98
CA GLN A 238 2.93 -4.99 2.44
C GLN A 238 1.95 -4.03 1.78
N SER A 239 2.40 -2.91 1.21
CA SER A 239 1.53 -1.94 0.54
C SER A 239 0.85 -2.47 -0.73
N VAL A 240 1.36 -3.57 -1.30
CA VAL A 240 0.85 -4.19 -2.54
C VAL A 240 -0.10 -5.37 -2.23
N PRO A 241 0.33 -6.45 -1.56
CA PRO A 241 -0.52 -7.61 -1.28
C PRO A 241 -1.58 -7.32 -0.22
N LEU A 242 -1.36 -6.45 0.79
CA LEU A 242 -2.40 -6.21 1.80
C LEU A 242 -3.60 -5.46 1.26
N THR A 243 -3.35 -4.48 0.38
CA THR A 243 -4.46 -3.81 -0.29
C THR A 243 -5.13 -4.80 -1.20
N ASP A 244 -4.42 -5.54 -2.06
CA ASP A 244 -5.07 -6.41 -3.05
C ASP A 244 -5.75 -7.66 -2.48
N ILE A 245 -5.25 -8.19 -1.35
CA ILE A 245 -5.88 -9.33 -0.64
C ILE A 245 -7.18 -8.90 0.04
N VAL A 246 -7.22 -7.69 0.60
CA VAL A 246 -8.42 -7.16 1.27
C VAL A 246 -9.34 -6.41 0.28
N ASP A 247 -8.78 -5.91 -0.81
CA ASP A 247 -9.46 -5.32 -1.95
C ASP A 247 -10.06 -6.45 -2.78
N VAL A 248 -11.31 -6.76 -2.44
CA VAL A 248 -12.11 -7.84 -3.02
C VAL A 248 -12.46 -7.64 -4.50
N GLY A 249 -12.01 -6.54 -5.13
CA GLY A 249 -12.20 -6.29 -6.56
C GLY A 249 -10.91 -6.06 -7.33
N SER A 250 -9.78 -6.57 -6.86
CA SER A 250 -8.56 -6.73 -7.66
C SER A 250 -8.77 -7.77 -8.78
N ASP A 251 -7.92 -7.74 -9.81
CA ASP A 251 -8.03 -8.50 -11.07
C ASP A 251 -7.93 -10.04 -10.93
N ILE A 252 -7.80 -10.54 -9.70
CA ILE A 252 -7.96 -11.96 -9.38
C ILE A 252 -9.43 -12.20 -9.07
N LEU A 253 -10.05 -13.11 -9.82
CA LEU A 253 -11.44 -13.55 -9.67
C LEU A 253 -11.83 -13.75 -8.18
N ASN A 254 -12.35 -12.68 -7.57
CA ASN A 254 -12.65 -12.50 -6.15
C ASN A 254 -11.49 -12.81 -5.18
N SER A 255 -10.99 -11.80 -4.45
CA SER A 255 -10.08 -11.95 -3.29
C SER A 255 -10.67 -12.80 -2.16
N GLU A 256 -11.91 -13.22 -2.28
CA GLU A 256 -12.51 -14.29 -1.49
C GLU A 256 -11.78 -15.64 -1.62
N LEU A 257 -11.14 -15.90 -2.77
CA LEU A 257 -10.23 -17.03 -2.96
C LEU A 257 -9.01 -16.89 -2.03
N LEU A 258 -8.44 -15.68 -1.92
CA LEU A 258 -7.31 -15.40 -1.03
C LEU A 258 -7.74 -15.44 0.45
N ASN A 259 -8.95 -14.95 0.77
CA ASN A 259 -9.56 -15.03 2.10
C ASN A 259 -9.92 -16.47 2.52
N ALA A 260 -10.11 -17.38 1.55
CA ALA A 260 -10.35 -18.79 1.80
C ALA A 260 -9.08 -19.61 2.04
N LEU A 261 -7.91 -19.03 1.79
CA LEU A 261 -6.63 -19.73 1.79
C LEU A 261 -5.76 -19.29 2.99
N PRO A 262 -4.81 -20.14 3.43
CA PRO A 262 -3.82 -19.79 4.46
C PRO A 262 -2.96 -18.54 4.15
N VAL A 263 -3.04 -18.02 2.92
CA VAL A 263 -2.35 -16.80 2.46
C VAL A 263 -2.83 -15.57 3.23
N TYR A 264 -4.13 -15.46 3.54
CA TYR A 264 -4.64 -14.34 4.31
C TYR A 264 -4.00 -14.26 5.70
N ASP A 265 -3.92 -15.39 6.40
CA ASP A 265 -3.25 -15.47 7.71
C ASP A 265 -1.78 -15.11 7.61
N ALA A 266 -1.08 -15.66 6.61
CA ALA A 266 0.32 -15.37 6.39
C ALA A 266 0.56 -13.86 6.18
N CYS A 267 -0.29 -13.19 5.40
CA CYS A 267 -0.23 -11.74 5.20
C CYS A 267 -0.62 -10.96 6.46
N ALA A 268 -1.65 -11.38 7.19
CA ALA A 268 -2.04 -10.73 8.44
C ALA A 268 -0.94 -10.81 9.51
N TYR A 269 -0.29 -11.97 9.66
CA TYR A 269 0.82 -12.18 10.59
C TYR A 269 2.05 -11.37 10.19
N ASN A 270 2.32 -11.29 8.88
CA ASN A 270 3.37 -10.45 8.35
C ASN A 270 3.16 -8.97 8.74
N SER A 271 1.94 -8.47 8.58
CA SER A 271 1.60 -7.06 8.77
C SER A 271 1.35 -6.66 10.22
N ALA A 272 1.22 -7.62 11.13
CA ALA A 272 0.86 -7.35 12.52
C ALA A 272 1.81 -6.35 13.20
N ARG A 273 3.13 -6.48 12.97
CA ARG A 273 4.15 -5.61 13.59
C ARG A 273 4.07 -4.17 13.07
N MET A 274 3.71 -3.97 11.81
CA MET A 274 3.48 -2.64 11.23
C MET A 274 2.39 -1.89 12.00
N LEU A 275 1.30 -2.58 12.36
CA LEU A 275 0.14 -1.99 13.03
C LEU A 275 0.32 -1.81 14.55
N THR A 276 1.18 -2.60 15.17
CA THR A 276 1.26 -2.70 16.65
C THR A 276 2.56 -2.18 17.23
N GLU A 277 3.69 -2.38 16.55
CA GLU A 277 5.02 -2.03 17.03
C GLU A 277 5.61 -0.84 16.29
N ARG A 278 5.30 -0.71 14.99
CA ARG A 278 5.93 0.25 14.07
C ARG A 278 4.98 1.30 13.53
N TRP A 279 3.81 1.47 14.15
CA TRP A 279 2.76 2.41 13.74
C TRP A 279 3.24 3.87 13.64
N SER A 280 4.36 4.23 14.30
CA SER A 280 4.97 5.55 14.24
C SER A 280 5.84 5.77 13.00
N ASP A 281 6.30 4.70 12.34
CA ASP A 281 7.24 4.76 11.22
C ASP A 281 6.54 5.34 9.98
N PRO A 282 7.23 6.17 9.17
CA PRO A 282 6.63 6.79 7.99
C PRO A 282 6.00 5.79 7.03
N CYS A 283 6.69 4.70 6.70
CA CYS A 283 6.16 3.69 5.79
C CYS A 283 5.00 2.89 6.38
N ALA A 284 5.07 2.52 7.66
CA ALA A 284 3.95 1.90 8.34
C ALA A 284 2.69 2.79 8.27
N LYS A 285 2.83 4.10 8.55
CA LYS A 285 1.73 5.07 8.40
C LYS A 285 1.22 5.14 6.97
N ALA A 286 2.12 5.18 5.99
CA ALA A 286 1.78 5.21 4.57
C ALA A 286 0.89 4.03 4.17
N VAL A 287 1.31 2.82 4.55
CA VAL A 287 0.59 1.58 4.26
C VAL A 287 -0.72 1.53 5.04
N MET A 288 -0.70 1.95 6.30
CA MET A 288 -1.91 2.03 7.14
C MET A 288 -2.97 2.96 6.57
N VAL A 289 -2.58 4.05 5.89
CA VAL A 289 -3.50 5.01 5.26
C VAL A 289 -4.21 4.43 4.05
N LEU A 290 -3.67 3.39 3.42
CA LEU A 290 -4.35 2.72 2.32
C LEU A 290 -5.72 2.18 2.76
N TYR A 291 -5.84 1.65 3.99
CA TYR A 291 -7.11 1.19 4.54
C TYR A 291 -8.21 2.28 4.55
N PRO A 292 -8.07 3.40 5.29
CA PRO A 292 -9.05 4.49 5.24
C PRO A 292 -9.16 5.11 3.84
N TRP A 293 -8.10 5.12 3.02
CA TRP A 293 -8.19 5.59 1.63
C TRP A 293 -9.14 4.75 0.77
N HIS A 294 -9.05 3.42 0.84
CA HIS A 294 -10.00 2.52 0.16
C HIS A 294 -11.43 2.76 0.66
N ILE A 295 -11.60 2.96 1.97
CA ILE A 295 -12.89 3.23 2.59
C ILE A 295 -13.50 4.55 2.08
N LEU A 296 -12.75 5.64 2.17
CA LEU A 296 -13.22 7.00 1.88
C LEU A 296 -13.54 7.19 0.40
N ASN A 297 -12.83 6.50 -0.49
CA ASN A 297 -13.07 6.57 -1.93
C ASN A 297 -14.18 5.63 -2.41
N GLY A 298 -14.88 4.97 -1.48
CA GLY A 298 -15.89 3.96 -1.82
C GLY A 298 -15.30 2.83 -2.65
N ARG A 299 -13.98 2.60 -2.52
CA ARG A 299 -13.28 1.60 -3.31
C ARG A 299 -13.72 0.24 -2.82
N HIS A 300 -14.31 -0.50 -3.76
CA HIS A 300 -14.70 -1.90 -3.57
C HIS A 300 -15.65 -2.14 -2.39
N ASN A 301 -16.37 -1.11 -1.89
CA ASN A 301 -17.22 -1.21 -0.69
C ASN A 301 -16.49 -1.82 0.53
N PHE A 302 -15.22 -1.45 0.70
CA PHE A 302 -14.28 -2.00 1.69
C PHE A 302 -14.92 -2.28 3.07
N LEU A 303 -15.56 -1.27 3.70
CA LEU A 303 -16.23 -1.43 5.01
C LEU A 303 -17.51 -2.26 4.97
N ARG A 304 -18.35 -2.08 3.94
CA ARG A 304 -19.62 -2.81 3.82
C ARG A 304 -19.37 -4.32 3.80
N ARG A 305 -18.22 -4.76 3.30
CA ARG A 305 -17.84 -6.18 3.23
C ARG A 305 -17.18 -6.70 4.49
N ALA A 306 -16.33 -5.88 5.12
CA ALA A 306 -15.79 -6.19 6.44
C ALA A 306 -16.90 -6.34 7.49
N LEU A 307 -18.01 -5.60 7.33
CA LEU A 307 -19.10 -5.52 8.31
C LEU A 307 -20.36 -6.34 7.95
N LEU A 308 -20.80 -6.40 6.69
CA LEU A 308 -22.16 -6.86 6.35
C LEU A 308 -22.29 -8.24 5.68
N GLY A 309 -21.22 -8.96 5.34
CA GLY A 309 -21.49 -10.31 4.86
C GLY A 309 -20.37 -11.03 4.17
N TYR A 310 -19.63 -11.81 4.95
CA TYR A 310 -19.12 -13.09 4.46
C TYR A 310 -19.19 -14.15 5.57
N PRO A 311 -19.65 -15.37 5.27
CA PRO A 311 -19.76 -16.47 6.24
C PRO A 311 -18.40 -16.95 6.80
N LYS A 312 -17.28 -16.38 6.33
CA LYS A 312 -15.91 -16.69 6.74
C LYS A 312 -15.28 -15.67 7.71
N ALA A 313 -16.03 -14.66 8.16
CA ALA A 313 -15.55 -13.81 9.25
C ALA A 313 -15.28 -14.67 10.49
N ARG A 314 -14.06 -14.60 11.05
CA ARG A 314 -13.71 -15.33 12.26
C ARG A 314 -14.58 -14.85 13.41
N LYS A 315 -15.47 -15.71 13.87
CA LYS A 315 -16.35 -15.44 15.02
C LYS A 315 -15.64 -15.60 16.36
N THR A 316 -14.49 -16.25 16.36
CA THR A 316 -13.65 -16.47 17.54
C THR A 316 -12.38 -15.65 17.44
N TYR A 317 -12.13 -14.83 18.45
CA TYR A 317 -10.85 -14.16 18.60
C TYR A 317 -9.77 -15.22 18.83
N THR A 318 -8.70 -15.13 18.04
CA THR A 318 -7.45 -15.85 18.29
C THR A 318 -6.42 -14.78 18.61
N CYS A 319 -5.49 -15.07 19.54
CA CYS A 319 -4.47 -14.10 19.95
C CYS A 319 -3.78 -13.46 18.74
N GLN A 320 -3.38 -12.18 18.85
CA GLN A 320 -2.60 -11.54 17.81
C GLN A 320 -1.26 -12.27 17.61
N LYS A 321 -0.94 -12.51 16.35
CA LYS A 321 0.25 -13.24 15.94
C LYS A 321 1.07 -12.43 14.95
N GLY A 322 2.37 -12.65 14.97
CA GLY A 322 3.32 -12.07 14.02
C GLY A 322 4.19 -13.14 13.37
N ALA A 323 4.76 -12.83 12.22
CA ALA A 323 5.86 -13.58 11.60
C ALA A 323 6.54 -12.68 10.56
N ASP A 324 7.83 -12.90 10.29
CA ASP A 324 8.55 -12.17 9.26
C ASP A 324 8.30 -12.81 7.88
N PHE A 325 8.47 -12.04 6.81
CA PHE A 325 8.20 -12.52 5.44
C PHE A 325 8.90 -13.83 5.07
N GLY A 326 10.16 -13.98 5.48
CA GLY A 326 10.93 -15.19 5.21
C GLY A 326 10.49 -16.41 6.03
N GLU A 327 9.71 -16.20 7.09
CA GLU A 327 9.13 -17.26 7.91
C GLU A 327 7.75 -17.63 7.41
N THR A 328 6.93 -16.66 6.99
CA THR A 328 5.58 -16.91 6.45
C THR A 328 5.61 -17.54 5.06
N PHE A 329 6.62 -17.23 4.25
CA PHE A 329 6.79 -17.73 2.89
C PHE A 329 8.13 -18.41 2.65
N ASP A 330 8.09 -19.63 2.10
CA ASP A 330 9.28 -20.38 1.69
C ASP A 330 9.98 -19.76 0.46
N ARG A 331 11.09 -20.36 0.00
CA ARG A 331 11.83 -19.87 -1.18
C ARG A 331 11.01 -19.90 -2.48
N ASN A 332 10.03 -20.79 -2.55
CA ASN A 332 9.10 -20.92 -3.68
C ASN A 332 7.83 -20.10 -3.48
N TYR A 333 7.82 -19.20 -2.49
CA TYR A 333 6.72 -18.31 -2.16
C TYR A 333 5.43 -19.05 -1.74
N ARG A 334 5.58 -20.23 -1.12
CA ARG A 334 4.48 -20.99 -0.51
C ARG A 334 4.35 -20.65 0.96
N THR A 335 3.13 -20.64 1.48
CA THR A 335 2.90 -20.44 2.91
C THR A 335 3.49 -21.59 3.72
N THR A 336 4.17 -21.29 4.82
CA THR A 336 4.78 -22.29 5.71
C THR A 336 3.84 -22.71 6.85
N GLY A 337 2.80 -21.89 7.12
CA GLY A 337 1.96 -21.99 8.32
C GLY A 337 2.61 -21.44 9.58
N PHE A 338 3.83 -20.92 9.51
CA PHE A 338 4.53 -20.38 10.67
C PHE A 338 3.89 -19.09 11.17
N SER A 339 3.73 -19.00 12.50
CA SER A 339 3.31 -17.81 13.21
C SER A 339 3.73 -17.92 14.67
N ARG A 340 4.02 -16.79 15.32
CA ARG A 340 4.30 -16.70 16.76
C ARG A 340 3.34 -15.70 17.44
N PRO A 341 3.10 -15.82 18.76
CA PRO A 341 2.43 -14.75 19.49
C PRO A 341 3.14 -13.41 19.26
N LEU A 342 2.36 -12.36 19.04
CA LEU A 342 2.91 -11.01 18.86
C LEU A 342 3.40 -10.50 20.23
N GLN A 343 4.61 -9.94 20.26
CA GLN A 343 5.26 -9.54 21.52
C GLN A 343 4.48 -8.45 22.25
N ASN A 344 4.00 -7.44 21.52
CA ASN A 344 3.21 -6.33 22.06
C ASN A 344 1.75 -6.44 21.60
N ALA A 345 1.15 -7.62 21.75
CA ALA A 345 -0.24 -7.86 21.37
C ALA A 345 -1.20 -6.94 22.14
N CYS A 346 -2.10 -6.27 21.41
CA CYS A 346 -3.23 -5.57 21.99
C CYS A 346 -4.20 -6.57 22.63
N ASN A 347 -4.86 -6.12 23.70
CA ASN A 347 -5.87 -6.90 24.41
C ASN A 347 -7.17 -7.22 23.61
N GLY A 348 -7.28 -6.75 22.36
CA GLY A 348 -8.43 -7.02 21.48
C GLY A 348 -9.68 -6.19 21.77
N HIS A 349 -9.60 -5.19 22.65
CA HIS A 349 -10.67 -4.22 22.86
C HIS A 349 -10.73 -3.17 21.74
N VAL A 350 -11.74 -2.28 21.79
CA VAL A 350 -11.96 -1.21 20.78
C VAL A 350 -10.72 -0.36 20.55
N TYR A 351 -9.95 -0.10 21.60
CA TYR A 351 -8.67 0.57 21.53
C TYR A 351 -7.58 -0.35 22.04
N CYS A 352 -6.42 -0.34 21.38
CA CYS A 352 -5.25 -1.06 21.86
C CYS A 352 -4.77 -0.45 23.18
N ASP A 353 -4.62 -1.28 24.21
CA ASP A 353 -4.15 -0.90 25.54
C ASP A 353 -2.75 -0.27 25.52
N HIS A 354 -1.86 -0.75 24.66
CA HIS A 354 -0.53 -0.13 24.46
C HIS A 354 -0.64 1.32 23.98
N ILE A 355 -1.52 1.59 23.00
CA ILE A 355 -1.75 2.95 22.49
C ILE A 355 -2.38 3.82 23.58
N GLN A 356 -3.35 3.28 24.35
CA GLN A 356 -3.96 4.00 25.46
C GLN A 356 -2.93 4.38 26.52
N GLN A 357 -2.04 3.45 26.91
CA GLN A 357 -0.97 3.70 27.87
C GLN A 357 0.02 4.76 27.35
N GLN A 358 0.40 4.70 26.07
CA GLN A 358 1.27 5.73 25.49
C GLN A 358 0.61 7.11 25.46
N LEU A 359 -0.65 7.20 25.05
CA LEU A 359 -1.38 8.47 25.06
C LEU A 359 -1.51 9.05 26.48
N GLN A 360 -1.71 8.19 27.48
CA GLN A 360 -1.70 8.61 28.89
C GLN A 360 -0.31 9.11 29.32
N SER A 361 0.77 8.50 28.85
CA SER A 361 2.14 8.95 29.12
C SER A 361 2.47 10.30 28.46
N TRP A 362 1.78 10.64 27.36
CA TRP A 362 1.92 11.92 26.66
C TRP A 362 1.14 13.07 27.29
N SER A 363 0.46 12.84 28.42
CA SER A 363 -0.25 13.87 29.18
C SER A 363 0.69 15.03 29.51
N CYS A 364 0.59 16.10 28.73
CA CYS A 364 1.39 17.30 28.89
C CYS A 364 1.13 17.89 30.28
N PRO A 365 2.17 18.15 31.10
CA PRO A 365 2.00 18.70 32.45
C PRO A 365 1.47 20.15 32.45
N LYS A 366 1.37 20.80 31.28
CA LYS A 366 0.89 22.18 31.16
C LYS A 366 -0.65 22.22 31.10
N PRO A 367 -1.32 23.13 31.85
CA PRO A 367 -2.78 23.29 31.86
C PRO A 367 -3.42 23.53 30.49
N GLN A 368 -2.67 24.06 29.52
CA GLN A 368 -3.14 24.42 28.18
C GLN A 368 -3.46 23.21 27.29
N CYS A 369 -2.98 22.00 27.63
CA CYS A 369 -3.24 20.78 26.88
C CYS A 369 -4.46 19.98 27.40
N ARG A 370 -5.13 20.43 28.48
CA ARG A 370 -6.24 19.70 29.12
C ARG A 370 -7.53 19.62 28.30
N ASN A 371 -7.60 20.29 27.15
CA ASN A 371 -8.80 20.33 26.30
C ASN A 371 -8.86 19.20 25.27
N PHE A 372 -7.80 18.39 25.08
CA PHE A 372 -7.90 17.15 24.32
C PHE A 372 -8.40 16.03 25.22
N ARG A 373 -9.67 16.09 25.62
CA ARG A 373 -10.38 14.90 26.13
C ARG A 373 -10.91 14.14 24.92
N PHE A 374 -10.48 12.88 24.76
CA PHE A 374 -11.16 11.96 23.86
C PHE A 374 -12.64 11.85 24.29
N PRO A 375 -13.59 11.78 23.35
CA PRO A 375 -14.99 11.52 23.69
C PRO A 375 -15.05 10.19 24.45
N SER A 376 -15.58 10.22 25.67
CA SER A 376 -15.89 9.02 26.42
C SER A 376 -16.92 8.21 25.63
N SER A 377 -16.50 7.06 25.11
CA SER A 377 -17.31 5.87 24.80
C SER A 377 -18.81 6.10 24.52
N SER A 378 -19.13 6.90 23.50
CA SER A 378 -20.48 6.93 22.90
C SER A 378 -20.45 7.62 21.54
N LEU A 379 -19.68 7.07 20.61
CA LEU A 379 -19.87 7.34 19.18
C LEU A 379 -20.46 6.08 18.57
N THR A 380 -21.77 5.92 18.75
CA THR A 380 -22.56 4.98 17.98
C THR A 380 -22.54 5.49 16.55
N LEU A 381 -21.73 4.90 15.68
CA LEU A 381 -21.86 5.05 14.23
C LEU A 381 -23.20 4.40 13.85
N GLN A 382 -24.27 5.20 13.81
CA GLN A 382 -25.47 4.81 13.10
C GLN A 382 -25.14 4.83 11.60
N PHE A 383 -24.96 3.65 11.01
CA PHE A 383 -25.03 3.50 9.57
C PHE A 383 -26.49 3.71 9.16
N GLY A 384 -26.77 4.86 8.53
CA GLY A 384 -28.00 5.10 7.78
C GLY A 384 -27.93 4.50 6.40
#